data_AF-A0A377M7I7-F1
#
_entry.id   AF-A0A377M7I7-F1
#
_cell.length_a   1.000
_cell.length_b   1.000
_cell.length_c   1.000
_cell.angle_alpha   90.00
_cell.angle_beta   90.00
_cell.angle_gamma   90.00
#
_symmetry.space_group_name_H-M   'P 1'
#
loop_
_entity.id
_entity.type
_entity.pdbx_description
1 polymer ?
#
loop_
_entity_poly.entity_id
_entity_poly.type
_entity_poly.pdbx_seq_one_letter_code
_entity_poly.pdbx_strand_id
1 'polypeptide(L)'
;MIPDYLTFIRYQDKRNVLFIYIVTFILLGFYWKNAGFSFSRQDAWVASGIFALIGYSFIADLKAFWAYKCVVKNVDLSVFVGKESPKTNSIIFEPFVVLAVSILIFAGITGLFLALTTPGITLLIMVFVAPLIIWGIFAALRHVYIQQVVASARDKAKYTQLSQYVAVAVVMSVVMNLLTISPLRNSAQFDLYGRYFTLTAIITMVVLCVVVLGINLLFLRFTRRYVFLGHLFLNEIDLYFSPSIPWRTLSENHYGCGW
;
A
#
# COMPACT_ATOMS: atom_id res chain seq x y z
N MET A 1 11.78 -1.00 -30.55
CA MET A 1 10.48 -1.66 -30.70
C MET A 1 9.67 -1.38 -29.43
N ILE A 2 8.51 -0.73 -29.54
CA ILE A 2 7.62 -0.51 -28.39
C ILE A 2 7.01 -1.88 -28.04
N PRO A 3 7.12 -2.34 -26.78
CA PRO A 3 6.59 -3.65 -26.41
C PRO A 3 5.06 -3.63 -26.40
N ASP A 4 4.46 -4.71 -26.90
CA ASP A 4 3.03 -4.96 -26.74
C ASP A 4 2.66 -5.06 -25.26
N TYR A 5 1.43 -4.65 -24.95
CA TYR A 5 0.83 -4.73 -23.62
C TYR A 5 1.07 -6.08 -22.90
N LEU A 6 0.81 -7.20 -23.59
CA LEU A 6 0.95 -8.55 -23.02
C LEU A 6 2.40 -8.89 -22.68
N THR A 7 3.34 -8.47 -23.54
CA THR A 7 4.78 -8.70 -23.34
C THR A 7 5.29 -7.87 -22.16
N PHE A 8 4.86 -6.61 -22.07
CA PHE A 8 5.21 -5.74 -20.96
C PHE A 8 4.68 -6.27 -19.62
N ILE A 9 3.42 -6.71 -19.58
CA ILE A 9 2.80 -7.25 -18.38
C ILE A 9 3.49 -8.52 -17.89
N ARG A 10 3.83 -9.45 -18.78
CA ARG A 10 4.53 -10.69 -18.37
C ARG A 10 5.85 -10.39 -17.67
N TYR A 11 6.58 -9.37 -18.14
CA TYR A 11 7.82 -8.93 -17.51
C TYR A 11 7.55 -8.23 -16.17
N GLN A 12 6.54 -7.36 -16.11
CA GLN A 12 6.15 -6.67 -14.88
C GLN A 12 5.66 -7.66 -13.80
N ASP A 13 4.84 -8.64 -14.17
CA ASP A 13 4.28 -9.65 -13.26
C ASP A 13 5.38 -10.50 -12.63
N LYS A 14 6.39 -10.93 -13.39
CA LYS A 14 7.54 -11.67 -12.83
C LYS A 14 8.24 -10.90 -11.72
N ARG A 15 8.41 -9.58 -11.89
CA ARG A 15 9.07 -8.72 -10.90
C ARG A 15 8.15 -8.42 -9.72
N ASN A 16 6.89 -8.08 -9.99
CA ASN A 16 5.91 -7.72 -8.97
C ASN A 16 5.59 -8.91 -8.07
N VAL A 17 5.37 -10.10 -8.63
CA VAL A 17 5.12 -11.33 -7.84
C VAL A 17 6.28 -11.56 -6.89
N LEU A 18 7.52 -11.62 -7.39
CA LEU A 18 8.71 -11.83 -6.57
C LEU A 18 8.82 -10.79 -5.45
N PHE A 19 8.53 -9.53 -5.76
CA PHE A 19 8.57 -8.46 -4.78
C PHE A 19 7.46 -8.56 -3.73
N ILE A 20 6.22 -8.87 -4.12
CA ILE A 20 5.10 -9.12 -3.19
C ILE A 20 5.47 -10.26 -2.24
N TYR A 21 6.06 -11.34 -2.74
CA TYR A 21 6.54 -12.45 -1.90
C TYR A 21 7.58 -12.00 -0.87
N ILE A 22 8.63 -11.30 -1.31
CA ILE A 22 9.70 -10.81 -0.42
C ILE A 22 9.12 -9.91 0.68
N VAL A 23 8.30 -8.92 0.30
CA VAL A 23 7.71 -7.96 1.24
C VAL A 23 6.80 -8.67 2.23
N THR A 24 5.92 -9.56 1.75
CA THR A 24 5.00 -10.31 2.61
C THR A 24 5.74 -11.22 3.57
N PHE A 25 6.77 -11.92 3.09
CA PHE A 25 7.59 -12.81 3.93
C PHE A 25 8.32 -12.04 5.04
N ILE A 26 8.94 -10.91 4.69
CA ILE A 26 9.65 -10.06 5.66
C ILE A 26 8.70 -9.55 6.73
N LEU A 27 7.55 -8.99 6.33
CA LEU A 27 6.61 -8.37 7.26
C LEU A 27 5.91 -9.38 8.15
N LEU A 28 5.50 -10.52 7.60
CA LEU A 28 4.91 -11.60 8.39
C LEU A 28 5.94 -12.25 9.31
N GLY A 29 7.19 -12.39 8.86
CA GLY A 29 8.29 -12.87 9.69
C GLY A 29 8.57 -11.96 10.88
N PHE A 30 8.56 -10.64 10.65
CA PHE A 30 8.67 -9.67 11.75
C PHE A 30 7.48 -9.74 12.70
N TYR A 31 6.26 -9.80 12.17
CA TYR A 31 5.07 -9.97 12.99
C TYR A 31 5.16 -11.20 13.89
N TRP A 32 5.48 -12.36 13.30
CA TRP A 32 5.56 -13.63 14.02
C TRP A 32 6.66 -13.63 15.08
N LYS A 33 7.83 -13.06 14.77
CA LYS A 33 8.90 -12.86 15.75
C LYS A 33 8.46 -11.96 16.90
N ASN A 34 7.80 -10.84 16.59
CA ASN A 34 7.32 -9.88 17.57
C ASN A 34 6.18 -10.45 18.44
N ALA A 35 5.44 -11.44 17.93
CA ALA A 35 4.44 -12.21 18.66
C ALA A 35 5.01 -13.37 19.50
N GLY A 36 6.34 -13.45 19.66
CA GLY A 36 6.98 -14.51 20.44
C GLY A 36 6.79 -15.90 19.84
N PHE A 37 6.68 -15.98 18.51
CA PHE A 37 6.39 -17.20 17.75
C PHE A 37 5.02 -17.83 18.01
N SER A 38 4.12 -17.11 18.66
CA SER A 38 2.72 -17.51 18.81
C SER A 38 1.86 -16.94 17.67
N PHE A 39 0.85 -17.70 17.25
CA PHE A 39 -0.13 -17.25 16.26
C PHE A 39 -1.52 -17.73 16.68
N SER A 40 -2.39 -16.78 17.03
CA SER A 40 -3.71 -17.02 17.60
C SER A 40 -4.82 -16.45 16.72
N ARG A 41 -6.08 -16.66 17.10
CA ARG A 41 -7.23 -16.07 16.38
C ARG A 41 -7.26 -14.55 16.44
N GLN A 42 -6.70 -13.92 17.47
CA GLN A 42 -6.62 -12.46 17.54
C GLN A 42 -5.61 -11.91 16.54
N ASP A 43 -4.54 -12.68 16.29
CA ASP A 43 -3.50 -12.33 15.31
C ASP A 43 -3.99 -12.39 13.87
N ALA A 44 -5.06 -13.16 13.60
CA ALA A 44 -5.67 -13.26 12.27
C ALA A 44 -6.09 -11.89 11.73
N TRP A 45 -6.69 -11.04 12.55
CA TRP A 45 -7.10 -9.69 12.15
C TRP A 45 -5.90 -8.79 11.86
N VAL A 46 -4.87 -8.86 12.68
CA VAL A 46 -3.68 -8.03 12.54
C VAL A 46 -2.87 -8.45 11.31
N ALA A 47 -2.65 -9.75 11.12
CA ALA A 47 -2.02 -10.31 9.93
C ALA A 47 -2.80 -9.97 8.65
N SER A 48 -4.13 -10.01 8.71
CA SER A 48 -4.99 -9.61 7.59
C SER A 48 -4.87 -8.13 7.25
N GLY A 49 -4.75 -7.26 8.26
CA GLY A 49 -4.44 -5.85 8.08
C GLY A 49 -3.09 -5.64 7.39
N ILE A 50 -2.05 -6.36 7.81
CA ILE A 50 -0.72 -6.34 7.18
C ILE A 50 -0.81 -6.74 5.70
N PHE A 51 -1.47 -7.86 5.38
CA PHE A 51 -1.61 -8.31 3.99
C PHE A 51 -2.41 -7.32 3.13
N ALA A 52 -3.50 -6.77 3.67
CA ALA A 52 -4.33 -5.80 2.97
C ALA A 52 -3.58 -4.48 2.72
N LEU A 53 -2.76 -4.01 3.66
CA LEU A 53 -1.93 -2.83 3.50
C LEU A 53 -0.82 -3.01 2.47
N ILE A 54 -0.21 -4.20 2.41
CA ILE A 54 0.71 -4.57 1.32
C ILE A 54 -0.03 -4.45 -0.01
N GLY A 55 -1.20 -5.06 -0.14
CA GLY A 55 -2.03 -4.95 -1.35
C GLY A 55 -2.37 -3.51 -1.72
N TYR A 56 -2.80 -2.71 -0.74
CA TYR A 56 -3.09 -1.28 -0.92
C TYR A 56 -1.90 -0.51 -1.48
N SER A 57 -0.68 -0.78 -0.99
CA SER A 57 0.53 -0.10 -1.48
C SER A 57 0.78 -0.31 -2.98
N PHE A 58 0.39 -1.46 -3.54
CA PHE A 58 0.47 -1.71 -4.98
C PHE A 58 -0.71 -1.14 -5.77
N ILE A 59 -1.89 -1.08 -5.16
CA ILE A 59 -3.14 -0.65 -5.81
C ILE A 59 -3.21 0.87 -5.89
N ALA A 60 -2.87 1.57 -4.80
CA ALA A 60 -2.95 3.03 -4.72
C ALA A 60 -2.15 3.72 -5.84
N ASP A 61 -1.00 3.16 -6.19
CA ASP A 61 -0.09 3.70 -7.19
C ASP A 61 -0.37 3.21 -8.62
N LEU A 62 -1.28 2.24 -8.78
CA LEU A 62 -1.50 1.54 -10.05
C LEU A 62 -2.08 2.46 -11.13
N LYS A 63 -3.06 3.29 -10.76
CA LYS A 63 -3.71 4.24 -11.68
C LYS A 63 -2.71 5.24 -12.25
N ALA A 64 -1.92 5.87 -11.38
CA ALA A 64 -0.92 6.85 -11.78
C ALA A 64 0.25 6.23 -12.57
N PHE A 65 0.68 5.02 -12.21
CA PHE A 65 1.67 4.29 -13.00
C PHE A 65 1.23 4.10 -14.46
N TRP A 66 -0.01 3.70 -14.68
CA TRP A 66 -0.54 3.49 -16.04
C TRP A 66 -0.83 4.78 -16.78
N ALA A 67 -1.22 5.85 -16.10
CA ALA A 67 -1.36 7.16 -16.72
C ALA A 67 -0.02 7.69 -17.24
N TYR A 68 1.05 7.57 -16.46
CA TYR A 68 2.40 7.89 -16.93
C TYR A 68 2.76 7.10 -18.20
N LYS A 69 2.53 5.78 -18.19
CA LYS A 69 2.85 4.92 -19.34
C LYS A 69 2.02 5.23 -20.58
N CYS A 70 0.75 5.61 -20.39
CA CYS A 70 -0.15 6.02 -21.47
C CYS A 70 0.33 7.33 -22.13
N VAL A 71 0.69 8.34 -21.33
CA VAL A 71 1.14 9.64 -21.84
C VAL A 71 2.48 9.55 -22.56
N VAL A 72 3.43 8.80 -22.00
CA VAL A 72 4.76 8.63 -22.63
C VAL A 72 4.71 7.67 -23.84
N LYS A 73 3.60 6.97 -24.07
CA LYS A 73 3.41 5.99 -25.17
C LYS A 73 4.52 4.93 -25.25
N ASN A 74 5.02 4.53 -24.08
CA ASN A 74 6.09 3.53 -23.96
C ASN A 74 5.60 2.08 -24.06
N VAL A 75 4.28 1.87 -24.16
CA VAL A 75 3.62 0.57 -24.28
C VAL A 75 2.49 0.72 -25.29
N ASP A 76 2.32 -0.24 -26.19
CA ASP A 76 1.16 -0.22 -27.08
C ASP A 76 -0.11 -0.63 -26.32
N LEU A 77 -1.08 0.29 -26.27
CA LEU A 77 -2.37 0.15 -25.60
C LEU A 77 -3.54 0.05 -26.60
N SER A 78 -3.24 -0.15 -27.88
CA SER A 78 -4.22 -0.34 -28.97
C SER A 78 -5.34 -1.34 -28.61
N VAL A 79 -5.03 -2.40 -27.86
CA VAL A 79 -5.97 -3.43 -27.38
C VAL A 79 -7.12 -2.88 -26.51
N PHE A 80 -6.95 -1.70 -25.93
CA PHE A 80 -7.93 -1.04 -25.06
C PHE A 80 -8.68 0.11 -25.75
N VAL A 81 -8.25 0.52 -26.94
CA VAL A 81 -8.90 1.61 -27.68
C VAL A 81 -10.26 1.13 -28.19
N GLY A 82 -11.32 1.86 -27.85
CA GLY A 82 -12.70 1.54 -28.27
C GLY A 82 -13.43 0.51 -27.39
N LYS A 83 -12.81 0.00 -26.32
CA LYS A 83 -13.52 -0.79 -25.30
C LYS A 83 -14.13 0.14 -24.28
N GLU A 84 -15.44 0.08 -24.10
CA GLU A 84 -16.11 0.78 -23.02
C GLU A 84 -15.61 0.24 -21.67
N SER A 85 -15.27 1.15 -20.77
CA SER A 85 -15.06 0.77 -19.37
C SER A 85 -16.36 0.17 -18.85
N PRO A 86 -16.30 -0.92 -18.05
CA PRO A 86 -17.52 -1.43 -17.43
C PRO A 86 -18.21 -0.29 -16.67
N LYS A 87 -19.53 -0.13 -16.85
CA LYS A 87 -20.39 0.86 -16.13
C LYS A 87 -20.48 0.57 -14.62
N THR A 88 -19.51 -0.12 -14.07
CA THR A 88 -19.39 -0.43 -12.66
C THR A 88 -18.95 0.83 -11.93
N ASN A 89 -19.66 1.18 -10.86
CA ASN A 89 -19.38 2.38 -10.07
C ASN A 89 -17.89 2.47 -9.71
N SER A 90 -17.23 3.55 -10.17
CA SER A 90 -15.81 3.85 -9.90
C SER A 90 -15.44 3.77 -8.41
N ILE A 91 -16.43 3.90 -7.53
CA ILE A 91 -16.32 3.82 -6.07
C ILE A 91 -15.87 2.43 -5.60
N ILE A 92 -16.32 1.35 -6.25
CA ILE A 92 -15.98 -0.03 -5.84
C ILE A 92 -14.49 -0.32 -6.04
N PHE A 93 -13.89 0.34 -7.02
CA PHE A 93 -12.46 0.24 -7.34
C PHE A 93 -11.64 1.34 -6.67
N GLU A 94 -12.19 2.04 -5.70
CA GLU A 94 -11.40 2.98 -4.90
C GLU A 94 -10.42 2.20 -4.01
N PRO A 95 -9.13 2.58 -3.93
CA PRO A 95 -8.12 1.83 -3.17
C PRO A 95 -8.50 1.57 -1.71
N PHE A 96 -9.23 2.49 -1.07
CA PHE A 96 -9.71 2.32 0.31
C PHE A 96 -10.82 1.27 0.44
N VAL A 97 -11.74 1.21 -0.52
CA VAL A 97 -12.79 0.17 -0.55
C VAL A 97 -12.13 -1.19 -0.77
N VAL A 98 -11.17 -1.27 -1.69
CA VAL A 98 -10.41 -2.50 -1.92
C VAL A 98 -9.62 -2.92 -0.68
N LEU A 99 -9.03 -1.98 0.05
CA LEU A 99 -8.36 -2.25 1.33
C LEU A 99 -9.32 -2.90 2.34
N ALA A 100 -10.49 -2.30 2.56
CA ALA A 100 -11.49 -2.80 3.51
C ALA A 100 -11.98 -4.21 3.13
N VAL A 101 -12.28 -4.44 1.84
CA VAL A 101 -12.68 -5.75 1.32
C VAL A 101 -11.54 -6.77 1.49
N SER A 102 -10.30 -6.38 1.20
CA SER A 102 -9.13 -7.26 1.33
C SER A 102 -8.91 -7.70 2.78
N ILE A 103 -9.12 -6.81 3.76
CA ILE A 103 -9.04 -7.17 5.19
C ILE A 103 -10.03 -8.29 5.50
N LEU A 104 -11.29 -8.17 5.04
CA LEU A 104 -12.31 -9.20 5.28
C LEU A 104 -11.98 -10.53 4.60
N ILE A 105 -11.47 -10.49 3.37
CA ILE A 105 -11.05 -11.70 2.65
C ILE A 105 -9.92 -12.40 3.40
N PHE A 106 -8.86 -11.68 3.76
CA PHE A 106 -7.74 -12.26 4.50
C PHE A 106 -8.17 -12.74 5.89
N ALA A 107 -9.05 -12.02 6.59
CA ALA A 107 -9.56 -12.42 7.90
C ALA A 107 -10.41 -13.70 7.82
N GLY A 108 -11.25 -13.81 6.79
CA GLY A 108 -12.04 -15.02 6.54
C GLY A 108 -11.16 -16.23 6.22
N ILE A 109 -10.16 -16.05 5.36
CA ILE A 109 -9.23 -17.14 4.97
C ILE A 109 -8.37 -17.58 6.15
N THR A 110 -7.75 -16.62 6.86
CA THR A 110 -6.95 -16.92 8.05
C THR A 110 -7.79 -17.58 9.15
N GLY A 111 -9.00 -17.07 9.40
CA GLY A 111 -9.93 -17.63 10.37
C GLY A 111 -10.37 -19.05 10.02
N LEU A 112 -10.65 -19.32 8.74
CA LEU A 112 -10.99 -20.66 8.24
C LEU A 112 -9.83 -21.64 8.43
N PHE A 113 -8.60 -21.27 8.05
CA PHE A 113 -7.45 -22.14 8.24
C PHE A 113 -7.11 -22.38 9.70
N LEU A 114 -7.26 -21.37 10.57
CA LEU A 114 -7.12 -21.53 12.02
C LEU A 114 -8.19 -22.43 12.64
N ALA A 115 -9.37 -22.54 12.01
CA ALA A 115 -10.41 -23.47 12.44
C ALA A 115 -10.13 -24.91 11.98
N LEU A 116 -9.49 -25.09 10.83
CA LEU A 116 -9.24 -26.39 10.22
C LEU A 116 -7.87 -27.00 10.59
N THR A 117 -6.88 -26.18 10.94
CA THR A 117 -5.48 -26.61 11.08
C THR A 117 -4.80 -25.99 12.32
N THR A 118 -3.61 -26.48 12.64
CA THR A 118 -2.79 -25.90 13.71
C THR A 118 -2.22 -24.53 13.30
N PRO A 119 -1.98 -23.61 14.25
CA PRO A 119 -1.58 -22.25 13.94
C PRO A 119 -0.26 -22.13 13.18
N GLY A 120 0.70 -23.04 13.45
CA GLY A 120 1.96 -23.08 12.70
C GLY A 120 1.77 -23.45 11.23
N ILE A 121 0.88 -24.41 10.94
CA ILE A 121 0.55 -24.80 9.57
C ILE A 121 -0.23 -23.68 8.87
N THR A 122 -1.17 -23.04 9.58
CA THR A 122 -1.90 -21.88 9.02
C THR A 122 -0.95 -20.77 8.62
N LEU A 123 0.04 -20.42 9.45
CA LEU A 123 1.02 -19.38 9.12
C LEU A 123 1.82 -19.75 7.87
N LEU A 124 2.28 -21.01 7.78
CA LEU A 124 3.00 -21.50 6.61
C LEU A 124 2.13 -21.41 5.34
N ILE A 125 0.86 -21.82 5.41
CA ILE A 125 -0.08 -21.69 4.29
C ILE A 125 -0.21 -20.21 3.88
N MET A 126 -0.38 -19.30 4.84
CA MET A 126 -0.55 -17.87 4.56
C MET A 126 0.68 -17.24 3.93
N VAL A 127 1.90 -17.70 4.26
CA VAL A 127 3.15 -17.24 3.60
C VAL A 127 3.09 -17.45 2.08
N PHE A 128 2.49 -18.54 1.63
CA PHE A 128 2.41 -18.85 0.19
C PHE A 128 1.12 -18.34 -0.46
N VAL A 129 0.01 -18.42 0.24
CA VAL A 129 -1.32 -18.09 -0.29
C VAL A 129 -1.56 -16.58 -0.31
N ALA A 130 -1.15 -15.84 0.73
CA ALA A 130 -1.41 -14.40 0.78
C ALA A 130 -0.78 -13.62 -0.39
N PRO A 131 0.51 -13.84 -0.74
CA PRO A 131 1.12 -13.18 -1.91
C PRO A 131 0.38 -13.46 -3.22
N LEU A 132 -0.12 -14.69 -3.41
CA LEU A 132 -0.88 -15.06 -4.62
C LEU A 132 -2.21 -14.34 -4.70
N ILE A 133 -2.92 -14.22 -3.57
CA ILE A 133 -4.18 -13.47 -3.50
C ILE A 133 -3.92 -11.98 -3.78
N ILE A 134 -2.90 -11.39 -3.15
CA ILE A 134 -2.51 -9.99 -3.38
C ILE A 134 -2.22 -9.78 -4.88
N TRP A 135 -1.44 -10.67 -5.50
CA TRP A 135 -1.15 -10.60 -6.92
C TRP A 135 -2.40 -10.77 -7.78
N GLY A 136 -3.30 -11.69 -7.45
CA GLY A 136 -4.54 -11.91 -8.18
C GLY A 136 -5.45 -10.68 -8.17
N ILE A 137 -5.61 -10.05 -7.00
CA ILE A 137 -6.34 -8.78 -6.86
C ILE A 137 -5.67 -7.69 -7.70
N PHE A 138 -4.34 -7.55 -7.60
CA PHE A 138 -3.56 -6.59 -8.39
C PHE A 138 -3.76 -6.79 -9.91
N ALA A 139 -3.69 -8.03 -10.38
CA ALA A 139 -3.81 -8.36 -11.81
C ALA A 139 -5.22 -8.07 -12.33
N ALA A 140 -6.26 -8.36 -11.55
CA ALA A 140 -7.65 -8.06 -11.90
C ALA A 140 -7.91 -6.54 -11.96
N LEU A 141 -7.47 -5.81 -10.93
CA LEU A 141 -7.65 -4.37 -10.84
C LEU A 141 -6.88 -3.60 -11.91
N ARG A 142 -5.67 -4.07 -12.27
CA ARG A 142 -4.87 -3.47 -13.34
C ARG A 142 -5.66 -3.34 -14.63
N HIS A 143 -6.38 -4.38 -15.04
CA HIS A 143 -7.16 -4.33 -16.27
C HIS A 143 -8.24 -3.23 -16.22
N VAL A 144 -8.94 -3.12 -15.09
CA VAL A 144 -9.99 -2.12 -14.87
C VAL A 144 -9.39 -0.70 -14.85
N TYR A 145 -8.30 -0.47 -14.12
CA TYR A 145 -7.66 0.85 -14.06
C TYR A 145 -7.10 1.31 -15.40
N ILE A 146 -6.55 0.40 -16.22
CA ILE A 146 -6.07 0.77 -17.56
C ILE A 146 -7.23 1.22 -18.44
N GLN A 147 -8.36 0.51 -18.42
CA GLN A 147 -9.56 0.93 -19.14
C GLN A 147 -10.06 2.29 -18.66
N GLN A 148 -10.08 2.52 -17.35
CA GLN A 148 -10.46 3.80 -16.76
C GLN A 148 -9.50 4.92 -17.20
N VAL A 149 -8.19 4.71 -17.18
CA VAL A 149 -7.19 5.71 -17.59
C VAL A 149 -7.26 6.02 -19.08
N VAL A 150 -7.47 5.02 -19.93
CA VAL A 150 -7.62 5.21 -21.39
C VAL A 150 -8.92 5.96 -21.71
N ALA A 151 -10.01 5.67 -20.99
CA ALA A 151 -11.28 6.39 -21.12
C ALA A 151 -11.19 7.82 -20.54
N SER A 152 -10.58 7.99 -19.37
CA SER A 152 -10.44 9.27 -18.66
C SER A 152 -9.33 10.16 -19.21
N ALA A 153 -8.45 9.66 -20.08
CA ALA A 153 -7.53 10.53 -20.83
C ALA A 153 -8.29 11.60 -21.66
N ARG A 154 -9.60 11.45 -21.83
CA ARG A 154 -10.51 12.46 -22.40
C ARG A 154 -11.17 13.41 -21.40
N ASP A 155 -11.27 13.08 -20.11
CA ASP A 155 -12.01 13.89 -19.13
C ASP A 155 -11.15 14.28 -17.91
N LYS A 156 -11.04 15.59 -17.70
CA LYS A 156 -10.34 16.23 -16.56
C LYS A 156 -11.06 15.88 -15.24
N ALA A 157 -10.35 15.39 -14.23
CA ALA A 157 -10.94 15.28 -12.89
C ALA A 157 -9.96 15.38 -11.71
N LYS A 158 -10.39 16.24 -10.78
CA LYS A 158 -10.09 16.40 -9.34
C LYS A 158 -8.63 16.61 -8.91
N TYR A 159 -8.36 17.86 -8.56
CA TYR A 159 -7.16 18.31 -7.86
C TYR A 159 -7.19 17.85 -6.39
N THR A 160 -6.15 17.12 -5.98
CA THR A 160 -5.84 16.79 -4.59
C THR A 160 -4.54 17.51 -4.21
N GLN A 161 -4.50 18.11 -3.02
CA GLN A 161 -3.31 18.83 -2.58
C GLN A 161 -2.14 17.85 -2.37
N LEU A 162 -0.93 18.26 -2.75
CA LEU A 162 0.29 17.47 -2.53
C LEU A 162 0.44 17.02 -1.06
N SER A 163 0.08 17.91 -0.13
CA SER A 163 0.08 17.64 1.32
C SER A 163 -0.83 16.47 1.69
N GLN A 164 -2.03 16.37 1.10
CA GLN A 164 -2.99 15.30 1.34
C GLN A 164 -2.46 13.96 0.80
N TYR A 165 -1.87 13.96 -0.41
CA TYR A 165 -1.26 12.76 -0.99
C TYR A 165 -0.10 12.23 -0.11
N VAL A 166 0.80 13.12 0.29
CA VAL A 166 1.93 12.76 1.16
C VAL A 166 1.42 12.32 2.53
N ALA A 167 0.44 13.01 3.12
CA ALA A 167 -0.13 12.67 4.41
C ALA A 167 -0.77 11.27 4.40
N VAL A 168 -1.56 10.93 3.39
CA VAL A 168 -2.14 9.58 3.26
C VAL A 168 -1.04 8.54 3.20
N ALA A 169 0.00 8.75 2.39
CA ALA A 169 1.08 7.79 2.25
C ALA A 169 1.90 7.63 3.55
N VAL A 170 2.09 8.71 4.32
CA VAL A 170 2.72 8.68 5.65
C VAL A 170 1.84 7.94 6.66
N VAL A 171 0.55 8.26 6.72
CA VAL A 171 -0.41 7.62 7.63
C VAL A 171 -0.46 6.11 7.38
N MET A 172 -0.55 5.69 6.12
CA MET A 172 -0.59 4.26 5.78
C MET A 172 0.71 3.54 6.14
N SER A 173 1.86 4.19 5.96
CA SER A 173 3.16 3.67 6.42
C SER A 173 3.22 3.56 7.94
N VAL A 174 2.73 4.56 8.68
CA VAL A 174 2.66 4.53 10.15
C VAL A 174 1.77 3.39 10.62
N VAL A 175 0.58 3.24 10.05
CA VAL A 175 -0.35 2.15 10.38
C VAL A 175 0.29 0.78 10.13
N MET A 176 0.97 0.60 8.99
CA MET A 176 1.65 -0.64 8.66
C MET A 176 2.71 -1.02 9.69
N ASN A 177 3.55 -0.06 10.07
CA ASN A 177 4.60 -0.25 11.06
C ASN A 177 3.99 -0.52 12.44
N LEU A 178 2.96 0.21 12.85
CA LEU A 178 2.26 -0.01 14.13
C LEU A 178 1.66 -1.42 14.20
N LEU A 179 1.05 -1.94 13.13
CA LEU A 179 0.50 -3.30 13.11
C LEU A 179 1.59 -4.37 13.22
N THR A 180 2.74 -4.17 12.60
CA THR A 180 3.86 -5.12 12.66
C THR A 180 4.52 -5.12 14.04
N ILE A 181 4.48 -3.98 14.75
CA ILE A 181 5.07 -3.79 16.09
C ILE A 181 4.08 -4.12 17.21
N SER A 182 2.77 -3.99 16.97
CA SER A 182 1.67 -4.24 17.93
C SER A 182 1.88 -5.42 18.89
N PRO A 183 2.30 -6.63 18.43
CA PRO A 183 2.44 -7.78 19.33
C PRO A 183 3.54 -7.63 20.40
N LEU A 184 4.51 -6.71 20.25
CA LEU A 184 5.55 -6.43 21.26
C LEU A 184 4.98 -5.95 22.59
N ARG A 185 3.76 -5.37 22.60
CA ARG A 185 3.08 -4.91 23.82
C ARG A 185 2.84 -6.02 24.84
N ASN A 186 2.76 -7.28 24.38
CA ASN A 186 2.47 -8.43 25.23
C ASN A 186 3.76 -9.07 25.78
N SER A 187 4.94 -8.57 25.42
CA SER A 187 6.21 -9.12 25.86
C SER A 187 6.64 -8.51 27.20
N ALA A 188 7.15 -9.34 28.11
CA ALA A 188 7.61 -8.91 29.44
C ALA A 188 8.76 -7.90 29.40
N GLN A 189 9.40 -7.71 28.25
CA GLN A 189 10.48 -6.73 28.04
C GLN A 189 9.96 -5.29 27.86
N PHE A 190 8.66 -5.11 27.61
CA PHE A 190 8.00 -3.82 27.37
C PHE A 190 6.96 -3.49 28.46
N ASP A 191 7.21 -3.93 29.70
CA ASP A 191 6.35 -3.59 30.83
C ASP A 191 6.47 -2.11 31.19
N LEU A 192 5.33 -1.40 31.28
CA LEU A 192 5.22 0.04 31.54
C LEU A 192 5.72 0.45 32.94
N TYR A 193 5.98 -0.52 33.81
CA TYR A 193 6.45 -0.30 35.19
C TYR A 193 7.88 -0.83 35.42
N GLY A 194 8.56 -1.33 34.38
CA GLY A 194 9.90 -1.94 34.44
C GLY A 194 11.01 -1.07 33.82
N ARG A 195 12.27 -1.44 34.12
CA ARG A 195 13.52 -0.71 33.81
C ARG A 195 13.65 -0.24 32.34
N TYR A 196 13.17 0.97 32.06
CA TYR A 196 13.21 1.66 30.75
C TYR A 196 14.62 1.87 30.15
N PHE A 197 15.68 1.71 30.95
CA PHE A 197 17.08 1.94 30.54
C PHE A 197 17.95 0.70 30.71
N THR A 198 17.48 -0.45 30.24
CA THR A 198 18.37 -1.60 30.05
C THR A 198 19.00 -1.55 28.66
N LEU A 199 20.28 -1.92 28.56
CA LEU A 199 21.01 -1.98 27.29
C LEU A 199 20.30 -2.87 26.26
N THR A 200 19.63 -3.92 26.74
CA THR A 200 18.75 -4.79 25.96
C THR A 200 17.59 -4.03 25.31
N ALA A 201 16.89 -3.17 26.05
CA ALA A 201 15.78 -2.36 25.53
C ALA A 201 16.23 -1.31 24.50
N ILE A 202 17.41 -0.72 24.69
CA ILE A 202 18.00 0.22 23.73
C ILE A 202 18.33 -0.52 22.41
N ILE A 203 18.96 -1.69 22.49
CA ILE A 203 19.28 -2.50 21.31
C ILE A 203 18.00 -2.93 20.58
N THR A 204 16.96 -3.38 21.29
CA THR A 204 15.69 -3.79 20.66
C THR A 204 15.00 -2.62 19.96
N MET A 205 14.98 -1.42 20.56
CA MET A 205 14.44 -0.22 19.92
C MET A 205 15.23 0.22 18.68
N VAL A 206 16.56 0.16 18.72
CA VAL A 206 17.41 0.48 17.56
C VAL A 206 17.18 -0.51 16.42
N VAL A 207 17.14 -1.82 16.72
CA VAL A 207 16.85 -2.86 15.72
C VAL A 207 15.47 -2.64 15.10
N LEU A 208 14.46 -2.34 15.91
CA LEU A 208 13.11 -2.02 15.46
C LEU A 208 13.10 -0.82 14.52
N CYS A 209 13.80 0.26 14.88
CA CYS A 209 13.90 1.47 14.06
C CYS A 209 14.61 1.20 12.72
N VAL A 210 15.70 0.44 12.72
CA VAL A 210 16.43 0.07 11.49
C VAL A 210 15.56 -0.78 10.57
N VAL A 211 14.80 -1.72 11.14
CA VAL A 211 13.85 -2.57 10.39
C VAL A 211 12.73 -1.74 9.77
N VAL A 212 12.08 -0.89 10.57
CA VAL A 212 11.02 0.02 10.11
C VAL A 212 11.53 0.94 9.00
N LEU A 213 12.73 1.52 9.19
CA LEU A 213 13.37 2.36 8.20
C LEU A 213 13.67 1.57 6.91
N GLY A 214 14.19 0.35 7.02
CA GLY A 214 14.48 -0.52 5.89
C GLY A 214 13.23 -0.86 5.07
N ILE A 215 12.13 -1.20 5.75
CA ILE A 215 10.82 -1.45 5.11
C ILE A 215 10.32 -0.20 4.40
N ASN A 216 10.36 0.96 5.06
CA ASN A 216 9.92 2.22 4.47
C ASN A 216 10.76 2.62 3.25
N LEU A 217 12.09 2.45 3.30
CA LEU A 217 12.98 2.70 2.17
C LEU A 217 12.72 1.74 1.01
N LEU A 218 12.41 0.48 1.31
CA LEU A 218 12.09 -0.53 0.31
C LEU A 218 10.78 -0.18 -0.42
N PHE A 219 9.75 0.29 0.30
CA PHE A 219 8.52 0.81 -0.30
C PHE A 219 8.76 2.08 -1.12
N LEU A 220 9.57 3.02 -0.62
CA LEU A 220 9.86 4.30 -1.31
C LEU A 220 10.62 4.11 -2.62
N ARG A 221 11.55 3.15 -2.68
CA ARG A 221 12.46 2.97 -3.83
C ARG A 221 11.74 2.53 -5.11
N PHE A 222 10.69 1.72 -4.98
CA PHE A 222 10.04 1.08 -6.14
C PHE A 222 8.82 1.83 -6.67
N THR A 223 8.12 2.57 -5.81
CA THR A 223 6.83 3.18 -6.14
C THR A 223 6.97 4.63 -6.61
N ARG A 224 7.63 5.49 -5.84
CA ARG A 224 7.34 6.93 -5.94
C ARG A 224 7.99 7.68 -7.10
N ARG A 225 9.13 7.22 -7.64
CA ARG A 225 9.88 8.00 -8.66
C ARG A 225 9.11 8.18 -9.97
N TYR A 226 8.32 7.20 -10.39
CA TYR A 226 7.58 7.24 -11.67
C TYR A 226 6.08 7.48 -11.49
N VAL A 227 5.55 7.14 -10.32
CA VAL A 227 4.13 7.31 -9.97
C VAL A 227 3.78 8.78 -9.75
N PHE A 228 4.69 9.55 -9.14
CA PHE A 228 4.51 10.99 -8.96
C PHE A 228 4.30 11.74 -10.29
N LEU A 229 5.11 11.41 -11.32
CA LEU A 229 4.96 12.01 -12.64
C LEU A 229 3.63 11.60 -13.31
N GLY A 230 3.14 10.39 -13.03
CA GLY A 230 1.83 9.93 -13.46
C GLY A 230 0.67 10.71 -12.84
N HIS A 231 0.72 10.99 -11.53
CA HIS A 231 -0.26 11.85 -10.87
C HIS A 231 -0.22 13.29 -11.41
N LEU A 232 0.98 13.80 -11.73
CA LEU A 232 1.14 15.11 -12.36
C LEU A 232 0.52 15.13 -13.76
N PHE A 233 0.70 14.08 -14.56
CA PHE A 233 0.08 13.96 -15.88
C PHE A 233 -1.44 13.75 -15.86
N LEU A 234 -1.98 13.14 -14.80
CA LEU A 234 -3.42 13.05 -14.56
C LEU A 234 -4.04 14.39 -14.11
N ASN A 235 -3.24 15.44 -13.90
CA ASN A 235 -3.65 16.69 -13.23
C ASN A 235 -4.30 16.44 -11.85
N GLU A 236 -3.95 15.34 -11.17
CA GLU A 236 -4.45 15.01 -9.83
C GLU A 236 -3.71 15.81 -8.74
N ILE A 237 -2.53 16.37 -9.04
CA ILE A 237 -1.73 17.19 -8.12
C ILE A 237 -1.54 18.57 -8.72
N ASP A 238 -2.10 19.59 -8.07
CA ASP A 238 -1.84 20.98 -8.43
C ASP A 238 -0.55 21.46 -7.73
N LEU A 239 0.46 21.83 -8.52
CA LEU A 239 1.70 22.42 -8.03
C LEU A 239 1.64 23.95 -7.96
N TYR A 240 0.67 24.57 -8.64
CA TYR A 240 0.65 26.01 -8.88
C TYR A 240 -0.16 26.79 -7.83
N PHE A 241 -0.99 26.10 -7.03
CA PHE A 241 -1.75 26.73 -5.95
C PHE A 241 -1.75 25.84 -4.71
N SER A 242 -0.69 25.93 -3.90
CA SER A 242 -0.83 25.58 -2.49
C SER A 242 -1.62 26.70 -1.83
N PRO A 243 -2.90 26.54 -1.44
CA PRO A 243 -3.49 27.47 -0.48
C PRO A 243 -2.57 27.52 0.74
N SER A 244 -2.49 28.70 1.37
CA SER A 244 -1.66 28.89 2.56
C SER A 244 -2.00 27.81 3.59
N ILE A 245 -0.97 27.26 4.24
CA ILE A 245 -1.10 26.23 5.29
C ILE A 245 -2.21 26.69 6.26
N PRO A 246 -3.10 25.82 6.75
CA PRO A 246 -4.23 26.24 7.58
C PRO A 246 -3.86 27.02 8.85
N TRP A 247 -2.59 26.98 9.30
CA TRP A 247 -2.07 27.86 10.34
C TRP A 247 -1.57 29.22 9.86
N ARG A 248 -1.14 29.31 8.60
CA ARG A 248 -0.68 30.55 7.99
C ARG A 248 -1.85 31.47 7.63
N THR A 249 -3.01 30.92 7.24
CA THR A 249 -4.26 31.69 7.10
C THR A 249 -4.71 32.33 8.41
N LEU A 250 -4.48 31.66 9.55
CA LEU A 250 -4.71 32.21 10.89
C LEU A 250 -3.73 33.35 11.23
N SER A 251 -2.47 33.27 10.79
CA SER A 251 -1.51 34.38 10.93
C SER A 251 -1.79 35.53 9.97
N GLU A 252 -2.23 35.25 8.74
CA GLU A 252 -2.56 36.25 7.71
C GLU A 252 -3.83 37.04 8.09
N ASN A 253 -4.79 36.43 8.78
CA ASN A 253 -5.92 37.16 9.36
C ASN A 253 -5.52 38.07 10.54
N HIS A 254 -4.36 37.85 11.17
CA HIS A 254 -3.83 38.73 12.22
C HIS A 254 -2.99 39.89 11.67
N TYR A 255 -2.35 39.70 10.51
CA TYR A 255 -1.67 40.76 9.77
C TYR A 255 -2.53 41.14 8.57
N GLY A 256 -3.54 41.99 8.79
CA GLY A 256 -4.41 42.48 7.74
C GLY A 256 -3.64 43.08 6.57
N CYS A 257 -3.33 42.26 5.56
CA CYS A 257 -2.88 42.68 4.25
C CYS A 257 -4.04 42.39 3.30
N GLY A 258 -4.98 43.34 3.27
CA GLY A 258 -5.86 43.47 2.11
C GLY A 258 -5.06 44.06 0.96
N TRP A 259 -4.97 43.31 -0.14
CA TRP A 259 -4.92 43.78 -1.51
C TRP A 259 -5.54 42.69 -2.39
#